data_AF-A0A9N7LSP4-F1
#
_entry.id   AF-A0A9N7LSP4-F1
#
_cell.length_a   1.000
_cell.length_b   1.000
_cell.length_c   1.000
_cell.angle_alpha   90.00
_cell.angle_beta   90.00
_cell.angle_gamma   90.00
#
_symmetry.space_group_name_H-M   'P 1'
#
loop_
_entity.id
_entity.type
_entity.pdbx_description
1 polymer ?
#
loop_
_entity_poly.entity_id
_entity_poly.type
_entity_poly.pdbx_seq_one_letter_code
_entity_poly.pdbx_strand_id
1 'polypeptide(L)' 'MPLPPDPNPTLSAYAHPERLVTADWLSAHMGVPGLAIVESDEDVLLYDIGHIPGAVKID' A
#
# COMPACT_ATOMS: atom_id res chain seq x y z
N MET A 1 -3.79 5.49 -15.37
CA MET A 1 -2.97 6.60 -14.84
C MET A 1 -2.56 6.24 -13.43
N PRO A 2 -1.35 6.62 -12.97
CA PRO A 2 -0.98 6.46 -11.57
C PRO A 2 -1.91 7.29 -10.67
N LEU A 3 -2.20 6.77 -9.47
CA LEU A 3 -2.87 7.55 -8.43
C LEU A 3 -1.97 8.72 -7.98
N PRO A 4 -2.55 9.82 -7.47
CA PRO A 4 -1.75 10.91 -6.92
C PRO A 4 -0.96 10.44 -5.68
N PRO A 5 0.22 11.04 -5.39
CA PRO A 5 0.99 10.74 -4.19
C PRO A 5 0.23 11.03 -2.89
N ASP A 6 0.64 10.39 -1.79
CA ASP A 6 0.15 10.72 -0.46
C ASP A 6 0.67 12.11 -0.01
N PRO A 7 -0.22 13.10 0.24
CA PRO A 7 0.21 14.44 0.63
C PRO A 7 0.58 14.57 2.12
N ASN A 8 0.65 13.47 2.88
CA ASN A 8 0.94 13.52 4.30
C ASN A 8 2.30 14.22 4.60
N PRO A 9 2.34 15.23 5.50
CA PRO A 9 3.55 16.02 5.76
C PRO A 9 4.72 15.18 6.30
N THR A 10 4.45 14.03 6.92
CA THR A 10 5.50 13.11 7.42
C THR A 10 6.38 12.56 6.29
N LEU A 11 5.87 12.53 5.04
CA LEU A 11 6.58 12.02 3.88
C LEU A 11 7.40 13.11 3.16
N SER A 12 7.08 14.38 3.38
CA SER A 12 7.60 15.51 2.59
C SER A 12 9.13 15.69 2.61
N ALA A 13 9.81 15.16 3.63
CA ALA A 13 11.26 15.25 3.77
C ALA A 13 12.03 14.18 2.98
N TYR A 14 11.37 13.14 2.46
CA TYR A 14 12.01 12.15 1.61
C TYR A 14 12.36 12.74 0.24
N ALA A 15 13.43 12.24 -0.37
CA ALA A 15 13.82 12.66 -1.72
C ALA A 15 12.78 12.29 -2.79
N HIS A 16 12.03 11.21 -2.56
CA HIS A 16 10.96 10.69 -3.42
C HIS A 16 9.74 10.34 -2.57
N PRO A 17 8.96 11.32 -2.08
CA PRO A 17 7.83 11.08 -1.19
C PRO A 17 6.73 10.22 -1.83
N GLU A 18 6.62 10.23 -3.17
CA GLU A 18 5.66 9.44 -3.94
C GLU A 18 5.88 7.91 -3.87
N ARG A 19 6.96 7.45 -3.22
CA ARG A 19 7.29 6.03 -3.04
C ARG A 19 6.73 5.42 -1.77
N LEU A 20 6.23 6.24 -0.86
CA LEU A 20 5.66 5.80 0.41
C LEU A 20 4.22 6.28 0.51
N VAL A 21 3.41 5.55 1.27
CA VAL A 21 2.05 5.93 1.63
C VAL A 21 1.86 5.66 3.11
N THR A 22 0.96 6.42 3.74
CA THR A 22 0.53 6.17 5.11
C THR A 22 -0.59 5.14 5.16
N ALA A 23 -0.78 4.51 6.33
CA ALA A 23 -1.90 3.60 6.55
C ALA A 23 -3.26 4.28 6.35
N ASP A 24 -3.39 5.54 6.79
CA ASP A 24 -4.61 6.34 6.60
C ASP A 24 -4.91 6.58 5.12
N TRP A 25 -3.87 6.88 4.33
CA TRP A 25 -4.03 7.04 2.88
C TRP A 25 -4.50 5.74 2.23
N LEU A 26 -3.89 4.60 2.56
CA LEU A 26 -4.29 3.31 1.99
C LEU A 26 -5.75 2.96 2.34
N SER A 27 -6.12 3.13 3.62
CA SER A 27 -7.48 2.90 4.10
C SER A 27 -8.52 3.77 3.35
N ALA A 28 -8.20 5.03 3.10
CA ALA A 28 -9.07 5.96 2.38
C ALA A 28 -9.20 5.68 0.86
N HIS A 29 -8.24 4.96 0.27
CA HIS A 29 -8.20 4.68 -1.18
C HIS A 29 -8.52 3.21 -1.53
N MET A 30 -8.99 2.41 -0.57
CA MET A 30 -9.36 1.01 -0.82
C MET A 30 -10.39 0.88 -1.94
N GLY A 31 -10.14 -0.03 -2.90
CA GLY A 31 -11.04 -0.33 -4.01
C GLY A 31 -11.02 0.68 -5.17
N VAL A 32 -10.18 1.72 -5.12
CA VAL A 32 -10.04 2.68 -6.24
C VAL A 32 -9.48 1.96 -7.49
N PRO A 33 -10.13 2.11 -8.66
CA PRO A 33 -9.60 1.55 -9.90
C PRO A 33 -8.18 2.03 -10.19
N GLY A 34 -7.27 1.09 -10.42
CA GLY A 34 -5.85 1.39 -10.67
C GLY A 34 -4.96 1.32 -9.42
N LEU A 35 -5.50 0.98 -8.25
CA LEU A 35 -4.72 0.62 -7.05
C LEU A 35 -4.64 -0.90 -6.92
N ALA A 36 -3.43 -1.43 -6.72
CA ALA A 36 -3.19 -2.82 -6.35
C ALA A 36 -2.45 -2.87 -5.02
N ILE A 37 -2.89 -3.75 -4.12
CA ILE A 37 -2.28 -3.98 -2.81
C ILE A 37 -1.60 -5.34 -2.86
N VAL A 38 -0.33 -5.41 -2.48
CA VAL A 38 0.47 -6.63 -2.54
C VAL A 38 1.12 -6.88 -1.18
N GLU A 39 0.97 -8.10 -0.68
CA GLU A 39 1.66 -8.61 0.50
C GLU A 39 2.78 -9.56 0.06
N SER A 40 3.97 -9.39 0.64
CA SER A 40 5.18 -10.15 0.31
C SER A 40 6.02 -10.28 1.56
N ASP A 41 6.17 -11.51 2.03
CA ASP A 41 6.77 -11.86 3.31
C ASP A 41 7.79 -12.98 3.13
N GLU A 42 8.73 -13.08 4.07
CA GLU A 42 9.62 -14.23 4.17
C GLU A 42 8.87 -15.51 4.56
N ASP A 43 7.82 -15.39 5.40
CA ASP A 43 6.95 -16.52 5.76
C ASP A 43 5.77 -16.61 4.79
N VAL A 44 5.89 -17.56 3.85
CA VAL A 44 4.92 -17.79 2.77
C VAL A 44 3.50 -18.14 3.23
N LEU A 45 3.34 -18.52 4.51
CA LEU A 45 2.06 -18.89 5.12
C LEU A 45 1.37 -17.71 5.83
N LEU A 46 2.04 -16.57 5.99
CA LEU A 46 1.53 -15.45 6.79
C LEU A 46 0.27 -14.83 6.17
N TYR A 47 0.25 -14.61 4.87
CA TYR A 47 -0.93 -14.08 4.17
C TYR A 47 -2.22 -14.88 4.43
N ASP A 48 -2.11 -16.20 4.57
CA ASP A 48 -3.26 -17.10 4.69
C ASP A 48 -3.93 -17.01 6.08
N ILE A 49 -3.29 -16.40 7.08
CA ILE A 49 -3.86 -16.20 8.42
C ILE A 49 -4.65 -14.89 8.55
N GLY A 50 -4.42 -13.92 7.65
CA GLY A 50 -5.14 -12.65 7.59
C GLY A 50 -4.33 -11.53 6.94
N HIS A 51 -4.98 -10.78 6.05
CA HIS A 51 -4.35 -9.74 5.23
C HIS A 51 -5.28 -8.53 5.03
N ILE A 52 -4.72 -7.45 4.48
CA ILE A 52 -5.49 -6.24 4.12
C ILE A 52 -6.53 -6.58 3.05
N PRO A 53 -7.80 -6.15 3.17
CA PRO A 53 -8.83 -6.43 2.17
C PRO A 53 -8.42 -6.01 0.75
N GLY A 54 -8.52 -6.95 -0.20
CA GLY A 54 -8.16 -6.71 -1.61
C GLY A 54 -6.66 -6.83 -1.92
N ALA A 55 -5.82 -7.14 -0.91
CA ALA A 55 -4.44 -7.52 -1.15
C ALA A 55 -4.34 -8.84 -1.92
N VAL A 56 -3.23 -9.01 -2.62
CA VAL A 56 -2.82 -10.29 -3.23
C VAL A 56 -1.44 -10.69 -2.71
N LYS A 57 -1.19 -11.98 -2.60
CA LYS A 57 0.12 -12.53 -2.24
C LYS A 57 1.07 -12.52 -3.45
N ILE A 58 2.30 -12.05 -3.26
CA ILE A 58 3.43 -12.33 -4.14
C ILE A 58 4.57 -12.90 -3.29
N ASP A 59 5.05 -14.08 -3.70
CA ASP A 59 6.18 -14.81 -3.10
C ASP A 59 7.47 -14.49 -3.87
#